data_AF-B0D9B3-F1
#
_entry.id   AF-B0D9B3-F1
#
_cell.length_a   1.000
_cell.length_b   1.000
_cell.length_c   1.000
_cell.angle_alpha   90.00
_cell.angle_beta   90.00
_cell.angle_gamma   90.00
#
_symmetry.space_group_name_H-M   'P 1'
#
loop_
_entity.id
_entity.type
_entity.pdbx_description
1 polymer ?
#
loop_
_entity_poly.entity_id
_entity_poly.type
_entity_poly.pdbx_seq_one_letter_code
_entity_poly.pdbx_strand_id
1 'polypeptide(L)'
;MKKAYPTKESRPDYICIDKACKVLKHMAAQGHWDEWSETTRLIVDTFHYEKHWKEDILCRTWCNPAPTDGSAPNLVIKAIASDGSTYDK
;
A
#
# COMPACT_ATOMS: atom_id res chain seq x y z
N MET A 1 -13.20 -11.93 21.30
CA MET A 1 -12.23 -12.07 20.18
C MET A 1 -10.86 -11.62 20.66
N LYS A 2 -9.79 -12.36 20.36
CA LYS A 2 -8.42 -11.85 20.53
C LYS A 2 -8.11 -10.89 19.38
N LYS A 3 -7.41 -9.78 19.67
CA LYS A 3 -6.92 -8.87 18.62
C LYS A 3 -5.80 -9.58 17.84
N ALA A 4 -5.86 -9.51 16.51
CA ALA A 4 -4.79 -10.04 15.65
C ALA A 4 -3.48 -9.27 15.84
N TYR A 5 -3.57 -7.95 16.04
CA TYR A 5 -2.45 -7.05 16.28
C TYR A 5 -2.68 -6.32 17.62
N PRO A 6 -2.13 -6.84 18.74
CA PRO A 6 -2.38 -6.29 20.06
C PRO A 6 -1.76 -4.91 20.28
N THR A 7 -0.65 -4.59 19.60
CA THR A 7 0.08 -3.32 19.69
C THR A 7 0.30 -2.70 18.30
N LYS A 8 0.67 -1.41 18.23
CA LYS A 8 0.96 -0.74 16.96
C LYS A 8 2.15 -1.38 16.24
N GLU A 9 3.18 -1.78 17.00
CA GLU A 9 4.42 -2.40 16.53
C GLU A 9 4.21 -3.83 16.03
N SER A 10 3.12 -4.48 16.45
CA SER A 10 2.76 -5.81 15.95
C SER A 10 2.12 -5.78 14.57
N ARG A 11 1.76 -4.60 14.05
CA ARG A 11 1.14 -4.46 12.74
C ARG A 11 2.18 -4.68 11.63
N PRO A 12 1.76 -5.24 10.49
CA PRO A 12 2.64 -5.33 9.34
C PRO A 12 2.89 -3.94 8.75
N ASP A 13 4.11 -3.72 8.26
CA ASP A 13 4.46 -2.52 7.51
C ASP A 13 3.62 -2.40 6.23
N TYR A 14 3.31 -3.55 5.62
CA TYR A 14 2.57 -3.66 4.36
C TYR A 14 1.49 -4.73 4.42
N ILE A 15 0.30 -4.41 3.91
CA ILE A 15 -0.77 -5.37 3.66
C ILE A 15 -1.10 -5.34 2.18
N CYS A 16 -0.89 -6.46 1.49
CA CYS A 16 -1.34 -6.64 0.11
C CYS A 16 -2.74 -7.25 0.13
N ILE A 17 -3.73 -6.54 -0.41
CA ILE A 17 -5.12 -7.02 -0.47
C ILE A 17 -5.82 -6.53 -1.74
N ASP A 18 -6.54 -7.44 -2.41
CA ASP A 18 -7.38 -7.06 -3.53
C ASP A 18 -8.43 -6.05 -3.07
N LYS A 19 -8.61 -4.98 -3.86
CA LYS A 19 -9.54 -3.89 -3.56
C LYS A 19 -9.29 -3.22 -2.20
N ALA A 20 -8.03 -3.01 -1.80
CA ALA A 20 -7.68 -2.28 -0.57
C ALA A 20 -8.37 -0.92 -0.45
N CYS A 21 -8.71 -0.28 -1.57
CA CYS A 21 -9.51 0.94 -1.59
C CYS A 21 -10.84 0.84 -0.84
N LYS A 22 -11.50 -0.32 -0.86
CA LYS A 22 -12.77 -0.53 -0.15
C LYS A 22 -12.55 -0.59 1.35
N VAL A 23 -11.49 -1.28 1.78
CA VAL A 23 -11.08 -1.36 3.18
C VAL A 23 -10.73 0.04 3.68
N LEU A 24 -9.94 0.77 2.90
CA LEU A 24 -9.52 2.11 3.21
C LEU A 24 -10.69 3.09 3.34
N LYS A 25 -11.65 3.07 2.40
CA LYS A 25 -12.88 3.87 2.49
C LYS A 25 -13.67 3.57 3.76
N HIS A 26 -13.80 2.29 4.10
CA HIS A 26 -14.49 1.87 5.31
C HIS A 26 -13.78 2.34 6.58
N MET A 27 -12.46 2.14 6.67
CA MET A 27 -11.65 2.57 7.81
C MET A 27 -11.64 4.09 7.96
N ALA A 28 -11.55 4.83 6.86
CA ALA A 28 -11.61 6.29 6.87
C ALA A 28 -12.98 6.80 7.34
N ALA A 29 -14.08 6.20 6.86
CA ALA A 29 -15.43 6.54 7.31
C ALA A 29 -15.66 6.26 8.81
N GLN A 30 -14.94 5.29 9.38
CA GLN A 30 -14.96 4.97 10.81
C GLN A 30 -13.94 5.76 11.64
N GLY A 31 -13.09 6.59 11.02
CA GLY A 31 -12.02 7.32 11.71
C GLY A 31 -10.86 6.44 12.18
N HIS A 32 -10.71 5.23 11.66
CA HIS A 32 -9.64 4.31 12.02
C HIS A 32 -8.39 4.44 11.15
N TRP A 33 -8.50 5.08 9.98
CA TRP A 33 -7.37 5.13 9.05
C TRP A 33 -6.17 5.91 9.59
N ASP A 34 -6.40 7.05 10.26
CA ASP A 34 -5.31 7.91 10.74
C ASP A 34 -4.34 7.13 11.64
N GLU A 35 -4.87 6.36 12.59
CA GLU A 35 -4.07 5.50 13.49
C GLU A 35 -3.31 4.39 12.76
N TRP A 36 -3.90 3.80 11.71
CA TRP A 36 -3.28 2.71 10.96
C TRP A 36 -2.24 3.21 9.96
N SER A 37 -2.43 4.41 9.42
CA SER A 37 -1.54 5.02 8.44
C SER A 37 -0.14 5.34 8.98
N GLU A 38 -0.01 5.42 10.31
CA GLU A 38 1.27 5.61 11.01
C GLU A 38 2.23 4.42 10.84
N THR A 39 1.68 3.20 10.77
CA THR A 39 2.48 1.96 10.84
C THR A 39 2.32 1.06 9.63
N THR A 40 1.24 1.22 8.85
CA THR A 40 0.85 0.25 7.84
C THR A 40 0.49 0.95 6.54
N ARG A 41 1.02 0.42 5.43
CA ARG A 41 0.66 0.81 4.07
C ARG A 41 -0.16 -0.28 3.39
N LEU A 42 -1.15 0.13 2.60
CA LEU A 42 -1.96 -0.79 1.81
C LEU A 42 -1.41 -0.86 0.37
N ILE A 43 -1.08 -2.07 -0.06
CA ILE A 43 -0.62 -2.36 -1.41
C ILE A 43 -1.75 -3.03 -2.18
N VAL A 44 -1.95 -2.56 -3.40
CA VAL A 44 -2.88 -3.12 -4.37
C VAL A 44 -2.10 -3.55 -5.61
N ASP A 45 -2.64 -4.48 -6.37
CA ASP A 45 -2.03 -4.82 -7.66
C ASP A 45 -2.07 -3.63 -8.64
N THR A 46 -1.21 -3.70 -9.67
CA THR A 46 -1.06 -2.67 -10.70
C THR A 46 -2.36 -2.43 -11.47
N PHE A 47 -3.12 -3.47 -11.77
CA PHE A 47 -4.38 -3.36 -12.50
C PHE A 47 -5.43 -2.57 -11.71
N HIS A 48 -5.50 -2.79 -10.41
CA HIS A 48 -6.36 -2.05 -9.50
C HIS A 48 -5.93 -0.60 -9.40
N TYR A 49 -4.62 -0.37 -9.24
CA TYR A 49 -4.07 0.97 -9.14
C TYR A 49 -4.34 1.79 -10.40
N GLU A 50 -4.01 1.27 -11.59
CA GLU A 50 -4.18 1.98 -12.87
C GLU A 50 -5.62 2.44 -13.13
N LYS A 51 -6.60 1.63 -12.71
CA LYS A 51 -8.01 1.93 -12.89
C LYS A 51 -8.50 3.00 -11.92
N HIS A 52 -8.18 2.89 -10.63
CA HIS A 52 -8.76 3.77 -9.62
C HIS A 52 -7.94 5.04 -9.35
N TRP A 53 -6.63 5.02 -9.59
CA TRP A 53 -5.74 6.18 -9.39
C TRP A 53 -6.28 7.47 -10.03
N LYS A 54 -6.92 7.35 -11.21
CA LYS A 54 -7.40 8.49 -11.99
C LYS A 54 -8.68 9.11 -11.43
N GLU A 55 -9.49 8.33 -10.72
CA GLU A 55 -10.85 8.70 -10.33
C GLU A 55 -11.03 8.83 -8.82
N ASP A 56 -10.10 8.27 -8.02
CA ASP A 56 -10.23 8.17 -6.57
C ASP A 56 -9.00 8.72 -5.86
N ILE A 57 -9.15 9.91 -5.26
CA ILE A 57 -8.08 10.60 -4.53
C ILE A 57 -7.52 9.78 -3.37
N LEU A 58 -8.36 8.98 -2.74
CA LEU A 58 -7.99 8.17 -1.58
C LEU A 58 -7.19 6.95 -2.06
N CYS A 59 -7.53 6.36 -3.21
CA CYS A 59 -6.66 5.38 -3.87
C CYS A 59 -5.32 6.00 -4.28
N ARG A 60 -5.34 7.18 -4.89
CA ARG A 60 -4.14 7.88 -5.35
C ARG A 60 -3.16 8.20 -4.23
N THR A 61 -3.68 8.54 -3.05
CA THR A 61 -2.85 8.94 -1.91
C THR A 61 -2.35 7.74 -1.10
N TRP A 62 -3.14 6.67 -1.00
CA TRP A 62 -2.93 5.64 0.02
C TRP A 62 -2.91 4.19 -0.48
N CYS A 63 -3.38 3.93 -1.71
CA CYS A 63 -3.20 2.63 -2.35
C CYS A 63 -1.90 2.66 -3.17
N ASN A 64 -0.98 1.74 -2.87
CA ASN A 64 0.34 1.64 -3.49
C ASN A 64 1.31 2.84 -3.26
N PRO A 65 1.44 3.39 -2.03
CA PRO A 65 2.51 4.34 -1.69
C PRO A 65 3.87 3.64 -1.50
N ALA A 66 4.03 2.43 -2.05
CA ALA A 66 5.21 1.59 -1.87
C ALA A 66 6.42 2.26 -2.55
N PRO A 67 7.48 2.59 -1.79
CA PRO A 67 8.66 3.18 -2.38
C PRO A 67 9.37 2.15 -3.26
N THR A 68 9.60 2.48 -4.53
CA THR A 68 10.33 1.63 -5.49
C THR A 68 11.84 1.87 -5.46
N ASP A 69 12.32 2.62 -4.48
CA ASP A 69 13.71 3.07 -4.31
C ASP A 69 14.57 2.12 -3.47
N GLY A 70 13.99 1.02 -2.99
CA GLY A 70 14.68 0.03 -2.17
C GLY A 70 14.79 0.37 -0.69
N SER A 71 14.17 1.46 -0.22
CA SER A 71 14.05 1.76 1.21
C SER A 71 13.21 0.72 1.98
N ALA A 72 12.36 -0.02 1.27
CA ALA A 72 11.57 -1.11 1.81
C ALA A 72 12.08 -2.46 1.26
N PRO A 73 12.87 -3.23 2.03
CA PRO A 73 13.56 -4.42 1.53
C PRO A 73 12.62 -5.57 1.12
N ASN A 74 11.36 -5.54 1.58
CA ASN A 74 10.33 -6.53 1.25
C ASN A 74 9.50 -6.15 0.01
N LEU A 75 9.83 -5.04 -0.66
CA LEU A 75 9.15 -4.57 -1.86
C LEU A 75 10.05 -4.69 -3.09
N VAL A 76 9.41 -4.85 -4.24
CA VAL A 76 10.05 -4.88 -5.55
C VAL A 76 10.75 -3.54 -5.79
N ILE A 77 12.01 -3.61 -6.23
CA ILE A 77 12.80 -2.43 -6.59
C ILE A 77 12.81 -2.24 -8.10
N LYS A 78 12.79 -1.00 -8.57
CA LYS A 78 13.00 -0.72 -10.00
C LYS A 78 14.49 -0.75 -10.33
N ALA A 79 14.89 -1.68 -11.18
CA ALA A 79 16.23 -1.77 -11.73
C ALA A 79 16.28 -1.17 -13.13
N ILE A 80 17.45 -0.64 -13.52
CA ILE A 80 17.71 -0.15 -14.88
C ILE A 80 18.44 -1.26 -15.65
N ALA A 81 17.89 -1.64 -16.80
CA ALA A 81 18.50 -2.57 -17.73
C ALA A 81 19.63 -1.91 -18.53
N SER A 82 20.45 -2.73 -19.19
CA SER A 82 21.58 -2.26 -20.00
C SER A 82 21.18 -1.35 -21.17
N ASP A 83 19.93 -1.46 -21.63
CA ASP A 83 19.36 -0.63 -22.70
C ASP A 83 18.70 0.67 -22.18
N GLY A 84 18.75 0.91 -20.86
CA GLY A 84 18.15 2.07 -20.22
C GLY A 84 16.67 1.92 -19.85
N SER A 85 16.04 0.78 -20.16
CA SER A 85 14.67 0.49 -19.71
C SER A 85 14.62 0.14 -18.23
N THR A 86 13.47 0.35 -17.58
CA THR A 86 13.27 -0.05 -16.16
C THR A 86 12.50 -1.35 -16.06
N TYR A 87 12.92 -2.26 -15.18
CA TYR A 87 12.20 -3.48 -14.84
C TYR A 87 12.10 -3.68 -13.33
N ASP A 88 11.16 -4.51 -12.93
CA ASP A 88 10.90 -4.88 -11.54
C ASP A 88 11.85 -6.03 -11.14
N LYS A 89 12.66 -5.84 -10.09
CA LYS A 89 13.69 -6.79 -9.61
C LYS A 89 13.33 -7.39 -8.25
#